data_AF-A0A7W7KNG7-F1
#
_entry.id   AF-A0A7W7KNG7-F1
#
_cell.length_a   1.000
_cell.length_b   1.000
_cell.length_c   1.000
_cell.angle_alpha   90.00
_cell.angle_beta   90.00
_cell.angle_gamma   90.00
#
_symmetry.space_group_name_H-M   'P 1'
#
loop_
_entity.id
_entity.type
_entity.pdbx_description
1 polymer ?
#
loop_
_entity_poly.entity_id
_entity_poly.type
_entity_poly.pdbx_seq_one_letter_code
_entity_poly.pdbx_strand_id
1 'polypeptide(L)'
;MDFTNYPMAAEGLTSYRCKGGFGWIMIGAHDHADAIRQAHRSSDTVDESTLEIWDGKAYVAVTPAPAGLESSPVRGRRSGGDDGLGMG
;
A
#
# COMPACT_ATOMS: atom_id res chain seq x y z
N MET A 1 11.96 -20.98 -10.46
CA MET A 1 11.01 -21.08 -9.33
C MET A 1 11.85 -21.00 -8.08
N ASP A 2 11.94 -19.80 -7.54
CA ASP A 2 12.85 -19.40 -6.48
C ASP A 2 12.13 -19.61 -5.15
N PHE A 3 12.24 -20.82 -4.60
CA PHE A 3 11.53 -21.27 -3.38
C PHE A 3 11.86 -20.45 -2.12
N THR A 4 12.80 -19.52 -2.18
CA THR A 4 13.21 -18.65 -1.08
C THR A 4 12.36 -17.39 -0.92
N ASN A 5 11.40 -17.13 -1.82
CA ASN A 5 10.53 -15.95 -1.80
C ASN A 5 9.05 -16.27 -1.48
N TYR A 6 8.75 -17.33 -0.73
CA TYR A 6 7.36 -17.54 -0.31
C TYR A 6 6.91 -16.46 0.69
N PRO A 7 5.63 -16.04 0.65
CA PRO A 7 5.07 -15.22 1.71
C PRO A 7 5.11 -16.03 3.02
N MET A 8 5.85 -15.52 4.01
CA MET A 8 5.94 -16.14 5.35
C MET A 8 4.97 -15.48 6.36
N ALA A 9 4.04 -14.66 5.87
CA ALA A 9 2.98 -14.12 6.69
C ALA A 9 1.97 -15.21 7.06
N ALA A 10 1.43 -15.14 8.28
CA ALA A 10 0.33 -16.00 8.68
C ALA A 10 -0.92 -15.72 7.83
N GLU A 11 -1.83 -16.69 7.78
CA GLU A 11 -3.07 -16.57 7.01
C GLU A 11 -3.86 -15.33 7.44
N GLY A 12 -4.23 -14.47 6.47
CA GLY A 12 -4.90 -13.18 6.73
C GLY A 12 -3.98 -11.97 6.90
N LEU A 13 -2.65 -12.15 6.90
CA LEU A 13 -1.67 -11.07 6.94
C LEU A 13 -0.97 -10.89 5.59
N THR A 14 -0.58 -9.65 5.31
CA THR A 14 0.24 -9.32 4.15
C THR A 14 1.72 -9.50 4.52
N SER A 15 2.46 -10.19 3.63
CA SER A 15 3.89 -10.39 3.80
C SER A 15 4.65 -9.18 3.31
N TYR A 16 5.31 -8.50 4.24
CA TYR A 16 6.23 -7.40 3.97
C TYR A 16 7.66 -7.87 4.22
N ARG A 17 8.62 -7.18 3.61
CA ARG A 17 10.02 -7.25 3.99
C ARG A 17 10.63 -5.88 3.96
N CYS A 18 11.62 -5.66 4.82
CA CYS A 18 12.35 -4.40 4.86
C CYS A 18 13.85 -4.65 4.92
N LYS A 19 14.63 -3.79 4.26
CA LYS A 19 16.09 -3.89 4.29
C LYS A 19 16.65 -3.16 5.50
N GLY A 20 17.08 -3.91 6.51
CA GLY A 20 17.81 -3.39 7.66
C GLY A 20 19.33 -3.36 7.44
N GLY A 21 20.08 -2.86 8.42
CA GLY A 21 21.55 -2.76 8.35
C GLY A 21 22.28 -4.10 8.19
N PHE A 22 21.67 -5.21 8.61
CA PHE A 22 22.28 -6.55 8.60
C PHE A 22 21.59 -7.56 7.65
N GLY A 23 20.52 -7.17 6.96
CA GLY A 23 19.78 -8.07 6.07
C GLY A 23 18.31 -7.72 5.91
N TRP A 24 17.53 -8.69 5.44
CA TRP A 24 16.09 -8.55 5.23
C TRP A 24 15.31 -8.95 6.50
N ILE A 25 14.43 -8.06 6.93
CA ILE A 25 13.52 -8.27 8.05
C ILE A 25 12.17 -8.63 7.44
N MET A 26 11.70 -9.85 7.67
CA MET A 26 10.39 -10.33 7.20
C MET A 26 9.32 -9.93 8.21
N ILE A 27 8.22 -9.34 7.75
CA ILE A 27 7.19 -8.74 8.59
C ILE A 27 5.82 -9.19 8.10
N GLY A 28 5.00 -9.75 8.98
CA GLY A 28 3.59 -10.01 8.70
C GLY A 28 2.73 -8.90 9.30
N ALA A 29 2.05 -8.13 8.47
CA ALA A 29 1.22 -7.01 8.93
C ALA A 29 -0.05 -6.86 8.09
N HIS A 30 -1.07 -6.20 8.62
CA HIS A 30 -2.29 -5.88 7.87
C HIS A 30 -2.08 -4.67 6.94
N ASP A 31 -1.28 -3.69 7.39
CA ASP A 31 -1.09 -2.40 6.73
C ASP A 31 0.38 -1.96 6.73
N HIS A 32 0.73 -1.08 5.79
CA HIS A 32 2.08 -0.53 5.66
C HIS A 32 2.59 0.12 6.95
N ALA A 33 1.74 0.90 7.63
CA ALA A 33 2.11 1.57 8.87
C ALA A 33 2.45 0.58 10.01
N ASP A 34 1.69 -0.51 10.10
CA ASP A 34 1.98 -1.56 11.09
C ASP A 34 3.26 -2.32 10.72
N ALA A 35 3.49 -2.58 9.43
CA ALA A 35 4.71 -3.21 8.95
C ALA A 35 5.97 -2.42 9.35
N ILE A 36 5.96 -1.11 9.14
CA ILE A 36 7.09 -0.23 9.49
C ILE A 36 7.28 -0.12 11.00
N ARG A 37 6.18 -0.04 11.76
CA ARG A 37 6.25 -0.06 13.23
C ARG A 37 6.89 -1.34 13.74
N GLN A 38 6.56 -2.49 13.17
CA GLN A 38 7.18 -3.76 13.52
C GLN A 38 8.65 -3.81 13.08
N ALA A 39 8.99 -3.24 11.92
CA ALA A 39 10.35 -3.17 11.43
C ALA A 39 11.26 -2.33 12.34
N HIS A 40 10.78 -1.17 12.82
CA HIS A 40 11.51 -0.32 13.76
C HIS A 40 11.82 -1.01 15.09
N ARG A 41 10.99 -1.95 15.54
CA ARG A 41 11.32 -2.77 16.73
C ARG A 41 12.54 -3.64 16.52
N SER A 42 12.82 -4.03 15.28
CA SER A 42 13.96 -4.89 14.93
C SER A 42 15.20 -4.10 14.51
N SER A 43 15.01 -2.90 13.94
CA SER A 43 16.12 -2.07 13.46
C SER A 43 15.71 -0.61 13.33
N ASP A 44 16.45 0.29 13.98
CA ASP A 44 16.24 1.74 13.89
C ASP A 44 16.60 2.32 12.51
N THR A 45 17.39 1.59 11.69
CA THR A 45 17.79 2.05 10.35
C THR A 45 16.77 1.72 9.26
N VAL A 46 15.58 1.24 9.63
CA VAL A 46 14.52 0.90 8.69
C VAL A 46 13.88 2.18 8.18
N ASP A 47 13.73 2.28 6.86
CA ASP A 47 13.08 3.40 6.18
C ASP A 47 11.94 2.88 5.28
N GLU A 48 10.87 3.68 5.15
CA GLU A 48 9.70 3.34 4.33
C GLU A 48 10.08 3.10 2.86
N SER A 49 11.11 3.79 2.36
CA SER A 49 11.62 3.62 0.99
C SER A 49 12.24 2.24 0.73
N THR A 50 12.58 1.50 1.79
CA THR A 50 13.15 0.16 1.72
C THR A 50 12.13 -0.94 2.00
N LEU A 51 10.86 -0.56 2.22
CA LEU A 51 9.76 -1.48 2.47
C LEU A 51 9.27 -2.08 1.16
N GLU A 52 9.14 -3.41 1.14
CA GLU A 52 8.57 -4.14 0.02
C GLU A 52 7.39 -5.01 0.50
N ILE A 53 6.34 -5.09 -0.33
CA ILE A 53 5.12 -5.86 -0.10
C ILE A 53 5.04 -7.03 -1.07
N TRP A 54 4.55 -8.17 -0.60
CA TRP A 54 4.26 -9.31 -1.45
C TRP A 54 2.96 -9.10 -2.23
N ASP A 55 3.05 -8.99 -3.56
CA ASP A 55 1.91 -8.82 -4.47
C ASP A 55 1.27 -10.16 -4.89
N GLY A 56 1.62 -11.28 -4.24
CA GLY A 56 1.19 -12.63 -4.66
C GLY A 56 2.15 -13.30 -5.64
N LYS A 57 3.04 -12.52 -6.29
CA LYS A 57 4.03 -13.03 -7.26
C LYS A 57 5.48 -12.70 -6.89
N ALA A 58 5.72 -11.50 -6.37
CA ALA A 58 7.03 -11.00 -5.99
C ALA A 58 6.89 -9.94 -4.90
N TYR A 59 7.99 -9.66 -4.21
CA TYR A 59 8.11 -8.47 -3.37
C TYR A 59 8.32 -7.25 -4.27
N VAL A 60 7.46 -6.25 -4.12
CA VAL A 60 7.51 -4.98 -4.85
C VAL A 60 7.68 -3.83 -3.87
N ALA A 61 8.42 -2.79 -4.25
CA ALA A 61 8.58 -1.61 -3.40
C ALA A 61 7.22 -1.00 -3.06
N VAL A 62 7.00 -0.74 -1.78
CA VAL A 62 5.87 0.06 -1.32
C VAL A 62 6.21 1.50 -1.71
N THR A 63 5.83 1.91 -2.90
CA THR A 63 5.82 3.33 -3.23
C THR A 63 4.84 4.01 -2.27
N PRO A 64 5.28 4.95 -1.42
CA PRO A 64 4.32 5.82 -0.77
C PRO A 64 3.54 6.46 -1.91
N ALA A 65 2.21 6.36 -1.86
CA ALA A 65 1.36 7.05 -2.82
C ALA A 65 1.89 8.49 -2.92
N PRO A 66 2.17 9.03 -4.12
CA PRO A 66 2.67 10.39 -4.22
C PRO A 66 1.67 11.25 -3.47
N ALA A 67 2.14 11.93 -2.42
CA ALA A 67 1.35 12.86 -1.63
C ALA A 67 0.88 13.98 -2.56
N GLY A 68 -0.21 13.77 -3.31
CA GLY A 68 -0.63 14.69 -4.36
C GLY A 68 -1.48 14.16 -5.51
N LEU A 69 -2.01 12.94 -5.49
CA LEU A 69 -3.07 12.56 -6.43
C LEU A 69 -4.33 12.18 -5.67
N GLU A 70 -5.08 13.24 -5.40
CA GLU A 70 -6.44 13.26 -4.91
C GLU A 70 -7.25 12.16 -5.61
N SER A 71 -7.73 11.19 -4.81
CA SER A 71 -8.88 10.40 -5.19
C SER A 71 -10.07 11.35 -5.27
N SER A 72 -10.20 12.05 -6.40
CA SER A 72 -11.42 12.80 -6.72
C SER A 72 -12.55 11.77 -6.75
N PRO A 73 -13.54 11.86 -5.84
CA PRO A 73 -14.71 11.01 -5.94
C PRO A 73 -15.39 11.37 -7.26
N VAL A 74 -15.45 10.39 -8.16
CA VAL A 74 -16.32 10.44 -9.33
C VAL A 74 -17.76 10.57 -8.83
N ARG A 75 -18.20 11.81 -8.60
CA ARG A 75 -19.60 12.11 -8.36
C ARG A 75 -20.30 11.97 -9.71
N GLY A 76 -20.83 10.77 -9.91
CA GLY A 76 -21.74 10.48 -11.00
C GLY A 76 -22.95 11.41 -10.97
N ARG A 77 -23.46 11.64 -12.19
CA ARG A 77 -24.87 11.83 -12.53
C ARG A 77 -25.54 13.09 -11.97
N ARG A 78 -25.82 14.03 -12.88
CA ARG A 78 -27.19 14.50 -13.14
C ARG A 78 -27.38 14.77 -14.64
N SER A 79 -28.02 13.81 -15.31
CA SER A 79 -28.90 14.09 -16.44
C SER A 79 -30.01 15.03 -15.99
N GLY A 80 -30.42 15.94 -16.86
CA GLY A 80 -31.59 16.78 -16.65
C GLY A 80 -31.52 18.00 -17.55
N GLY A 81 -31.77 17.80 -18.84
CA GLY A 81 -32.38 18.87 -19.64
C GLY A 81 -33.78 19.12 -19.09
N ASP A 82 -34.18 20.38 -19.05
CA ASP A 82 -35.58 20.75 -19.12
C ASP A 82 -35.68 22.11 -19.82
N ASP A 83 -36.34 22.06 -20.95
CA ASP A 83 -36.67 23.15 -21.84
C ASP A 83 -37.86 23.96 -21.28
N GLY A 84 -37.67 25.28 -21.15
CA GLY A 84 -38.71 26.24 -21.57
C GLY A 84 -39.69 26.82 -20.53
N LEU A 85 -40.21 27.99 -20.94
CA LEU A 85 -41.44 28.69 -20.52
C LEU A 85 -41.36 29.69 -19.35
N GLY A 86 -41.12 30.96 -19.71
CA GLY A 86 -42.19 31.98 -19.67
C GLY A 86 -42.34 32.90 -18.44
N MET A 87 -42.71 34.15 -18.78
CA MET A 87 -43.46 35.18 -18.02
C MET A 87 -42.65 36.17 -17.16
N GLY A 88 -42.83 37.46 -17.47
CA GLY A 88 -42.46 38.60 -16.64
C GLY A 88 -42.21 39.87 -17.43
#